data_AF-A0A699ZP53-F1
#
_entry.id   AF-A0A699ZP53-F1
#
_cell.length_a   1.000
_cell.length_b   1.000
_cell.length_c   1.000
_cell.angle_alpha   90.00
_cell.angle_beta   90.00
_cell.angle_gamma   90.00
#
_symmetry.space_group_name_H-M   'P 1'
#
loop_
_entity.id
_entity.type
_entity.pdbx_description
1 polymer ?
#
loop_
_entity_poly.entity_id
_entity_poly.type
_entity_poly.pdbx_seq_one_letter_code
_entity_poly.pdbx_strand_id
1 'polypeptide(L)'
;MPLGVQVVETSGVGDAEPLAALLLAHGFRLEAVVAVVDAEAGLAALQQQAVARAQVSSADLVLLNKCDLAGLGAVADTEDLVQQVSPGVRML
;
A
#
# COMPACT_ATOMS: atom_id res chain seq x y z
N MET A 1 -29.48 9.04 3.27
CA MET A 1 -28.39 9.39 4.22
C MET A 1 -27.14 9.64 3.42
N PRO A 2 -26.27 10.59 3.79
CA PRO A 2 -24.93 10.62 3.23
C PRO A 2 -24.26 9.27 3.55
N LEU A 3 -23.62 8.68 2.55
CA LEU A 3 -22.75 7.53 2.78
C LEU A 3 -21.61 8.04 3.66
N GLY A 4 -21.31 7.35 4.76
CA GLY A 4 -20.18 7.70 5.63
C GLY A 4 -18.84 7.48 4.92
N VAL A 5 -17.76 7.35 5.69
CA VAL A 5 -16.47 6.92 5.12
C VAL A 5 -16.64 5.55 4.47
N GLN A 6 -16.15 5.42 3.23
CA GLN A 6 -16.14 4.16 2.49
C GLN A 6 -14.72 3.64 2.42
N VAL A 7 -14.56 2.34 2.63
CA VAL A 7 -13.29 1.62 2.46
C VAL A 7 -13.46 0.68 1.30
N VAL A 8 -12.54 0.75 0.34
CA VAL A 8 -12.56 -0.08 -0.86
C VAL A 8 -11.29 -0.91 -0.88
N GLU A 9 -11.44 -2.23 -1.03
CA GLU A 9 -10.32 -3.15 -1.11
C GLU A 9 -9.94 -3.41 -2.57
N THR A 10 -8.67 -3.16 -2.92
CA THR A 10 -8.08 -3.44 -4.24
C THR A 10 -6.89 -4.41 -4.15
N SER A 11 -6.94 -5.35 -3.19
CA SER A 11 -5.85 -6.27 -2.88
C SER A 11 -5.58 -7.29 -4.01
N GLY A 12 -4.48 -8.04 -3.89
CA GLY A 12 -4.05 -9.00 -4.91
C GLY A 12 -3.39 -8.29 -6.10
N VAL A 13 -3.93 -8.49 -7.30
CA VAL A 13 -3.38 -7.92 -8.54
C VAL A 13 -4.02 -6.57 -8.93
N GLY A 14 -4.80 -5.97 -8.03
CA GLY A 14 -5.48 -4.70 -8.27
C GLY A 14 -4.55 -3.49 -8.22
N ASP A 15 -4.87 -2.46 -8.98
CA ASP A 15 -4.22 -1.15 -8.94
C ASP A 15 -5.22 -0.13 -8.37
N ALA A 16 -4.79 0.63 -7.37
CA ALA A 16 -5.63 1.62 -6.70
C ALA A 16 -5.85 2.86 -7.59
N GLU A 17 -4.90 3.22 -8.47
CA GLU A 17 -4.96 4.45 -9.25
C GLU A 17 -6.15 4.51 -10.21
N PRO A 18 -6.42 3.49 -11.06
CA PRO A 18 -7.56 3.53 -11.97
C PRO A 18 -8.90 3.62 -11.24
N LEU A 19 -9.01 2.94 -10.10
CA LEU A 19 -10.23 2.96 -9.30
C LEU A 19 -10.42 4.31 -8.62
N ALA A 20 -9.36 4.88 -8.05
CA ALA A 20 -9.36 6.22 -7.48
C ALA A 20 -9.79 7.27 -8.51
N ALA A 21 -9.22 7.22 -9.72
CA ALA A 21 -9.60 8.11 -10.82
C ALA A 21 -11.08 7.96 -11.20
N LEU A 22 -11.59 6.73 -11.27
CA LEU A 22 -13.00 6.45 -11.55
C LEU A 22 -13.92 7.03 -10.46
N LEU A 23 -13.57 6.84 -9.18
CA LEU A 23 -14.35 7.35 -8.05
C LEU A 23 -14.38 8.88 -8.03
N LEU A 24 -13.23 9.53 -8.25
CA LEU A 24 -13.15 10.99 -8.37
C LEU A 24 -14.05 11.52 -9.49
N ALA A 25 -14.06 10.85 -10.65
CA ALA A 25 -14.93 11.23 -11.77
C ALA A 25 -16.44 11.10 -11.46
N HIS A 26 -16.82 10.26 -10.50
CA HIS A 26 -18.20 10.07 -10.04
C HIS A 26 -18.56 10.91 -8.80
N GLY A 27 -17.73 11.90 -8.44
CA GLY A 27 -18.02 12.85 -7.37
C GLY A 27 -17.68 12.36 -5.96
N PHE A 28 -16.93 11.27 -5.84
CA PHE A 28 -16.35 10.87 -4.56
C PHE A 28 -15.12 11.74 -4.26
N ARG A 29 -14.80 11.88 -2.97
CA ARG A 29 -13.54 12.45 -2.50
C ARG A 29 -12.63 11.30 -2.06
N LEU A 30 -11.42 11.23 -2.60
CA LEU A 30 -10.40 10.31 -2.11
C LEU A 30 -9.72 10.92 -0.89
N GLU A 31 -9.69 10.18 0.22
CA GLU A 31 -9.00 10.60 1.45
C GLU A 31 -7.54 10.16 1.44
N ALA A 32 -7.30 8.88 1.18
CA ALA A 32 -5.98 8.28 1.12
C ALA A 32 -6.04 6.91 0.42
N VAL A 33 -4.92 6.52 -0.17
CA VAL A 33 -4.60 5.14 -0.56
C VAL A 33 -3.71 4.54 0.53
N VAL A 34 -4.09 3.37 1.04
CA VAL A 34 -3.32 2.64 2.06
C VAL A 34 -2.83 1.32 1.47
N ALA A 35 -1.52 1.13 1.41
CA ALA A 35 -0.93 -0.16 1.07
C ALA A 35 -0.60 -0.92 2.36
N VAL A 36 -1.06 -2.17 2.45
CA VAL A 36 -0.70 -3.06 3.57
C VAL A 36 0.37 -4.01 3.09
N VAL A 37 1.56 -3.92 3.69
CA VAL A 37 2.72 -4.72 3.32
C VAL A 37 2.97 -5.77 4.40
N ASP A 38 3.14 -7.00 3.98
CA ASP A 38 3.50 -8.12 4.85
C ASP A 38 4.98 -8.04 5.22
N ALA A 39 5.33 -8.03 6.50
CA ALA A 39 6.73 -7.92 6.95
C ALA A 39 7.58 -9.17 6.61
N GLU A 40 6.97 -10.33 6.41
CA GLU A 40 7.66 -11.58 6.07
C GLU A 40 7.80 -11.73 4.54
N ALA A 41 6.73 -11.43 3.80
CA ALA A 41 6.67 -11.65 2.35
C ALA A 41 6.90 -10.38 1.49
N GLY A 42 6.81 -9.20 2.10
CA GLY A 42 6.79 -7.91 1.41
C GLY A 42 8.06 -7.61 0.64
N LEU A 43 9.23 -7.88 1.23
CA LEU A 43 10.52 -7.71 0.55
C LEU A 43 10.56 -8.46 -0.78
N ALA A 44 10.21 -9.76 -0.77
CA ALA A 44 10.21 -10.59 -1.97
C ALA A 44 9.17 -10.10 -2.99
N ALA A 45 7.98 -9.71 -2.54
CA ALA A 45 6.95 -9.16 -3.41
C ALA A 45 7.41 -7.87 -4.10
N LEU A 46 7.98 -6.93 -3.36
CA LEU A 46 8.48 -5.66 -3.89
C LEU A 46 9.67 -5.83 -4.85
N GLN A 47 10.52 -6.84 -4.63
CA GLN A 47 11.62 -7.17 -5.54
C GLN A 47 11.12 -7.80 -6.84
N GLN A 48 10.12 -8.68 -6.78
CA GLN A 48 9.76 -9.57 -7.89
C GLN A 48 8.55 -9.10 -8.68
N GLN A 49 7.64 -8.34 -8.07
CA GLN A 49 6.30 -8.08 -8.62
C GLN A 49 6.13 -6.59 -8.91
N ALA A 50 5.88 -6.27 -10.19
CA ALA A 50 5.61 -4.89 -10.59
C ALA A 50 4.34 -4.33 -9.93
N VAL A 51 3.32 -5.16 -9.72
CA VAL A 51 2.07 -4.76 -9.07
C VAL A 51 2.28 -4.33 -7.61
N ALA A 52 3.13 -5.05 -6.87
CA ALA A 52 3.45 -4.68 -5.48
C ALA A 52 4.13 -3.31 -5.41
N ARG A 53 5.05 -3.02 -6.36
CA ARG A 53 5.68 -1.71 -6.46
C ARG A 53 4.68 -0.61 -6.81
N ALA A 54 3.80 -0.84 -7.78
CA ALA A 54 2.77 0.13 -8.16
C ALA A 54 1.81 0.44 -7.00
N GLN A 55 1.40 -0.58 -6.23
CA GLN A 55 0.57 -0.41 -5.05
C GLN A 55 1.27 0.41 -3.96
N VAL A 56 2.56 0.19 -3.70
CA VAL A 56 3.32 0.99 -2.73
C VAL A 56 3.61 2.41 -3.22
N SER A 57 3.93 2.58 -4.51
CA SER A 57 4.19 3.91 -5.09
C SER A 57 2.95 4.80 -5.12
N SER A 58 1.75 4.22 -5.20
CA SER A 58 0.48 4.98 -5.19
C SER A 58 -0.08 5.25 -3.79
N ALA A 59 0.55 4.72 -2.73
CA ALA A 59 0.05 4.83 -1.37
C ALA A 59 0.46 6.14 -0.69
N ASP A 60 -0.49 6.76 0.02
CA ASP A 60 -0.24 7.86 0.94
C ASP A 60 0.28 7.36 2.31
N LEU A 61 -0.05 6.11 2.63
CA LEU A 61 0.34 5.41 3.86
C LEU A 61 0.65 3.95 3.56
N VAL A 62 1.79 3.49 4.02
CA VAL A 62 2.14 2.06 4.07
C VAL A 62 1.98 1.56 5.50
N LEU A 63 1.21 0.50 5.69
CA LEU A 63 1.08 -0.20 6.96
C LEU A 63 1.85 -1.52 6.88
N LEU A 64 2.90 -1.67 7.69
CA LEU A 64 3.65 -2.91 7.77
C LEU A 64 2.98 -3.85 8.78
N ASN A 65 2.44 -4.97 8.29
CA ASN A 65 1.72 -5.95 9.11
C ASN A 65 2.56 -7.21 9.35
N LYS A 66 2.13 -8.03 10.32
CA LYS A 66 2.78 -9.29 10.70
C LYS A 66 4.23 -9.16 11.17
N CYS A 67 4.59 -8.00 11.72
CA CYS A 67 5.91 -7.77 12.31
C CYS A 67 6.22 -8.72 13.49
N ASP A 68 5.20 -9.35 14.09
CA ASP A 68 5.34 -10.39 15.11
C ASP A 68 5.84 -11.73 14.55
N LEU A 69 5.67 -11.98 13.24
CA LEU A 69 6.13 -13.18 12.54
C LEU A 69 7.47 -12.97 11.83
N ALA A 70 7.83 -11.72 11.55
CA ALA A 70 9.08 -11.36 10.88
C ALA A 70 10.21 -11.08 11.89
N GLY A 71 11.45 -11.43 11.50
CA GLY A 71 12.63 -10.97 12.24
C GLY A 71 12.86 -9.47 12.05
N LEU A 72 13.47 -8.80 13.04
CA LEU A 72 13.76 -7.36 12.98
C LEU A 72 14.56 -6.93 11.73
N GLY A 73 15.45 -7.80 11.24
CA GLY A 73 16.17 -7.56 9.99
C GLY A 73 15.26 -7.56 8.76
N ALA A 74 14.33 -8.51 8.67
CA ALA A 74 13.38 -8.58 7.56
C ALA A 74 12.40 -7.39 7.55
N VAL A 75 12.00 -6.93 8.74
CA VAL A 75 11.25 -5.68 8.91
C VAL A 75 12.06 -4.52 8.33
N ALA A 76 13.29 -4.30 8.81
CA ALA A 76 14.15 -3.20 8.36
C ALA A 76 14.43 -3.24 6.84
N ASP A 77 14.74 -4.42 6.29
CA ASP A 77 14.97 -4.59 4.85
C ASP A 77 13.71 -4.24 4.02
N THR A 78 12.53 -4.60 4.52
CA THR A 78 11.26 -4.27 3.87
C THR A 78 10.99 -2.77 3.97
N GLU A 79 11.24 -2.15 5.12
CA GLU A 79 11.11 -0.71 5.32
C GLU A 79 12.01 0.09 4.38
N ASP A 80 13.28 -0.30 4.27
CA ASP A 80 14.26 0.32 3.37
C ASP A 80 13.82 0.21 1.90
N LEU A 81 13.31 -0.95 1.48
CA LEU A 81 12.84 -1.12 0.11
C LEU A 81 11.55 -0.32 -0.16
N VAL A 82 10.64 -0.23 0.80
CA VAL A 82 9.45 0.65 0.69
C VAL A 82 9.89 2.09 0.49
N GLN A 83 10.87 2.60 1.25
CA GLN A 83 11.38 3.95 1.09
C GLN A 83 12.13 4.17 -0.24
N GLN A 84 12.74 3.13 -0.81
CA GLN A 84 13.30 3.21 -2.17
C GLN A 84 12.21 3.29 -3.24
N VAL A 85 11.11 2.56 -3.08
CA VAL A 85 9.99 2.52 -4.03
C VAL A 85 9.10 3.78 -3.92
N SER A 86 8.88 4.28 -2.71
CA SER A 86 8.06 5.47 -2.43
C SER A 86 8.77 6.37 -1.40
N PRO A 87 9.73 7.20 -1.83
CA PRO A 87 10.52 8.03 -0.93
C PRO A 87 9.66 9.00 -0.12
N GLY A 88 9.79 8.95 1.20
CA GLY A 88 9.06 9.83 2.12
C GLY A 88 7.63 9.40 2.40
N VAL A 89 7.19 8.24 1.92
CA VAL A 89 5.88 7.70 2.28
C VAL A 89 5.79 7.52 3.79
N ARG A 90 4.63 7.84 4.35
CA ARG A 90 4.36 7.59 5.77
C ARG A 90 4.27 6.08 5.97
N MET A 91 4.96 5.58 6.99
CA MET A 91 4.91 4.18 7.38
C MET A 91 4.46 4.02 8.82
N LEU A 92 3.67 2.97 9.08
CA LEU A 92 3.16 2.58 10.39
C LEU A 92 3.33 1.09 10.64
#